data_AF-A0A830HP09-F1
#
_entry.id   AF-A0A830HP09-F1
#
_cell.length_a   1.000
_cell.length_b   1.000
_cell.length_c   1.000
_cell.angle_alpha   90.00
_cell.angle_beta   90.00
_cell.angle_gamma   90.00
#
_symmetry.space_group_name_H-M   'P 1'
#
loop_
_entity.id
_entity.type
_entity.pdbx_description
1 polymer ?
#
loop_
_entity_poly.entity_id
_entity_poly.type
_entity_poly.pdbx_seq_one_letter_code
_entity_poly.pdbx_strand_id
1 'polypeptide(L)'
;MMNTASSSSSSSSPSSSLPSSSSSSLRYEFACSPLSPSSASQGRHHHHQNRAPSSFLCLVYKTDGMVTDGANNKTPVTFAQALHLMQSSSVQFVDALTHALTDMPLEAMLFETPPVTRTSAEYTNFEFVVHDAPPLYDATPDTSAFFPQHADKACDGFAVFPNLGKDATLISPCPSADNPDDDAVHLVKYLRNAGAHNARKLWGTVAQAVQRQLSEQPLWVSTNGYGVSWLHVRLDSSPKYYSYRPAKFDLPISGPGKFEVLYADDKVRIFRSSGGIAVQVPSDFEM
;
A
#
# COMPACT_ATOMS: atom_id res chain seq x y z
N MET A 1 -57.76 -12.46 64.18
CA MET A 1 -57.82 -12.22 62.72
C MET A 1 -56.59 -11.39 62.34
N MET A 2 -55.74 -12.03 61.53
CA MET A 2 -54.59 -11.54 60.72
C MET A 2 -53.89 -10.21 61.10
N ASN A 3 -52.66 -10.37 61.59
CA ASN A 3 -51.55 -9.40 61.55
C ASN A 3 -51.15 -9.09 60.10
N THR A 4 -50.88 -7.82 59.77
CA THR A 4 -49.80 -7.46 58.83
C THR A 4 -49.21 -6.11 59.26
N ALA A 5 -48.01 -6.16 59.84
CA ALA A 5 -47.14 -5.01 60.05
C ALA A 5 -46.00 -5.12 59.03
N SER A 6 -45.94 -4.18 58.09
CA SER A 6 -44.89 -4.12 57.08
C SER A 6 -43.70 -3.35 57.65
N SER A 7 -42.56 -4.02 57.79
CA SER A 7 -41.29 -3.44 58.23
C SER A 7 -40.18 -3.83 57.25
N SER A 8 -39.17 -2.95 57.14
CA SER A 8 -37.84 -3.15 56.54
C SER A 8 -37.83 -3.25 55.00
N SER A 9 -36.77 -2.89 54.26
CA SER A 9 -35.40 -2.48 54.57
C SER A 9 -34.80 -1.83 53.31
N SER A 10 -33.92 -0.86 53.54
CA SER A 10 -33.00 -0.26 52.58
C SER A 10 -31.94 -1.27 52.12
N SER A 11 -31.79 -1.47 50.81
CA SER A 11 -30.62 -2.12 50.21
C SER A 11 -30.00 -1.22 49.15
N SER A 12 -28.90 -0.58 49.53
CA SER A 12 -27.99 0.13 48.64
C SER A 12 -27.14 -0.88 47.88
N SER A 13 -27.34 -0.99 46.57
CA SER A 13 -26.44 -1.74 45.69
C SER A 13 -25.15 -0.93 45.44
N PRO A 14 -23.94 -1.51 45.61
CA PRO A 14 -22.72 -0.85 45.20
C PRO A 14 -22.61 -0.93 43.67
N SER A 15 -22.53 0.23 43.01
CA SER A 15 -22.19 0.32 41.60
C SER A 15 -20.72 -0.09 41.41
N SER A 16 -20.50 -1.32 40.96
CA SER A 16 -19.21 -1.76 40.44
C SER A 16 -18.98 -1.10 39.09
N SER A 17 -18.29 0.03 39.07
CA SER A 17 -17.68 0.59 37.87
C SER A 17 -16.61 -0.39 37.38
N LEU A 18 -16.95 -1.15 36.34
CA LEU A 18 -15.97 -1.91 35.55
C LEU A 18 -14.94 -0.93 34.98
N PRO A 19 -13.63 -1.24 35.02
CA PRO A 19 -12.63 -0.44 34.33
C PRO A 19 -12.90 -0.49 32.83
N SER A 20 -13.07 0.68 32.22
CA SER A 20 -13.13 0.83 30.77
C SER A 20 -11.86 0.26 30.16
N SER A 21 -11.97 -0.86 29.45
CA SER A 21 -10.91 -1.38 28.62
C SER A 21 -10.58 -0.34 27.55
N SER A 22 -9.45 0.33 27.70
CA SER A 22 -8.86 1.11 26.63
C SER A 22 -8.46 0.12 25.53
N SER A 23 -9.37 -0.11 24.57
CA SER A 23 -9.10 -0.88 23.38
C SER A 23 -7.89 -0.26 22.68
N SER A 24 -6.76 -0.97 22.72
CA SER A 24 -5.57 -0.62 21.96
C SER A 24 -5.90 -0.76 20.48
N SER A 25 -6.41 0.31 19.86
CA SER A 25 -6.64 0.29 18.42
C SER A 25 -5.32 0.02 17.72
N LEU A 26 -5.32 -0.98 16.85
CA LEU A 26 -4.26 -1.21 15.89
C LEU A 26 -4.00 0.09 15.12
N ARG A 27 -2.71 0.38 14.92
CA ARG A 27 -2.26 1.48 14.07
C ARG A 27 -1.25 0.95 13.08
N TYR A 28 -1.25 1.55 11.90
CA TYR A 28 -0.32 1.25 10.83
C TYR A 28 0.54 2.48 10.57
N GLU A 29 1.85 2.28 10.45
CA GLU A 29 2.83 3.32 10.19
C GLU A 29 3.52 3.04 8.86
N PHE A 30 3.64 4.07 8.05
CA PHE A 30 4.30 4.03 6.75
C PHE A 30 5.59 4.83 6.84
N ALA A 31 6.73 4.14 6.77
CA ALA A 31 8.04 4.76 6.77
C ALA A 31 8.52 4.88 5.32
N CYS A 32 8.47 6.10 4.78
CA CYS A 32 8.87 6.38 3.39
C CYS A 32 10.18 7.17 3.35
N SER A 33 11.18 6.60 2.70
CA SER A 33 12.51 7.19 2.55
C SER A 33 12.76 7.59 1.10
N PRO A 34 13.32 8.79 0.84
CA PRO A 34 13.78 9.17 -0.49
C PRO A 34 14.74 8.12 -1.08
N LEU A 35 14.54 7.76 -2.34
CA LEU A 35 15.52 6.99 -3.09
C LEU A 35 16.57 7.93 -3.71
N SER A 36 17.84 7.53 -3.62
CA SER A 36 18.91 8.25 -4.32
C SER A 36 18.68 8.14 -5.84
N PRO A 37 18.91 9.21 -6.61
CA PRO A 37 18.85 9.12 -8.07
C PRO A 37 19.87 8.09 -8.55
N SER A 38 19.43 7.14 -9.38
CA SER A 38 20.34 6.15 -9.96
C SER A 38 21.41 6.86 -10.80
N SER A 39 22.66 6.41 -10.70
CA SER A 39 23.82 6.97 -11.41
C SER A 39 23.73 6.87 -12.94
N ALA A 40 22.69 6.23 -13.49
CA ALA A 40 22.50 6.00 -14.91
C ALA A 40 22.01 7.22 -15.71
N SER A 41 21.68 8.35 -15.05
CA SER A 41 21.19 9.57 -15.72
C SER A 41 22.13 10.79 -15.60
N GLN A 42 23.37 10.64 -15.12
CA GLN A 42 24.34 11.75 -15.07
C GLN A 42 24.95 12.04 -16.45
N GLY A 43 24.12 12.60 -17.33
CA GLY A 43 24.52 13.24 -18.57
C GLY A 43 24.17 14.73 -18.55
N ARG A 44 25.20 15.56 -18.36
CA ARG A 44 25.31 17.03 -18.58
C ARG A 44 24.69 17.99 -17.55
N HIS A 45 25.61 18.79 -16.98
CA HIS A 45 25.52 20.07 -16.28
C HIS A 45 24.16 20.80 -16.24
N HIS A 46 23.66 21.10 -15.02
CA HIS A 46 23.63 22.43 -14.42
C HIS A 46 22.84 22.44 -13.09
N HIS A 47 23.28 23.29 -12.15
CA HIS A 47 22.64 23.70 -10.90
C HIS A 47 22.18 22.62 -9.89
N HIS A 48 22.93 22.53 -8.79
CA HIS A 48 22.43 22.07 -7.48
C HIS A 48 21.32 23.02 -7.00
N GLN A 49 20.12 22.90 -7.56
CA GLN A 49 18.91 23.32 -6.88
C GLN A 49 18.42 22.13 -6.04
N ASN A 50 17.96 22.45 -4.83
CA ASN A 50 17.45 21.54 -3.82
C ASN A 50 16.13 20.92 -4.31
N ARG A 51 16.21 20.05 -5.33
CA ARG A 51 15.04 19.43 -5.95
C ARG A 51 14.54 18.34 -5.02
N ALA A 52 13.25 18.39 -4.68
CA ALA A 52 12.61 17.34 -3.90
C ALA A 52 12.89 15.97 -4.54
N PRO A 53 13.06 14.91 -3.74
CA PRO A 53 13.34 13.58 -4.25
C PRO A 53 12.21 13.12 -5.17
N SER A 54 12.59 12.56 -6.32
CA SER A 54 11.66 12.12 -7.36
C SER A 54 11.13 10.70 -7.12
N SER A 55 11.54 10.02 -6.05
CA SER A 55 11.09 8.66 -5.73
C SER A 55 11.25 8.37 -4.24
N PHE A 56 10.39 7.51 -3.70
CA PHE A 56 10.40 7.11 -2.30
C PHE A 56 10.15 5.61 -2.16
N LEU A 57 10.91 4.92 -1.31
CA LEU A 57 10.63 3.54 -0.87
C LEU A 57 9.88 3.58 0.45
N CYS A 58 8.74 2.90 0.51
CA CYS A 58 7.87 2.85 1.67
C CYS A 58 7.78 1.44 2.26
N LEU A 59 7.99 1.35 3.56
CA LEU A 59 7.81 0.14 4.38
C LEU A 59 6.63 0.33 5.34
N VAL A 60 5.88 -0.75 5.57
CA VAL A 60 4.65 -0.71 6.38
C VAL A 60 4.80 -1.54 7.64
N TYR A 61 4.49 -0.92 8.79
CA TYR A 61 4.55 -1.53 10.10
C TYR A 61 3.19 -1.49 10.78
N LYS A 62 2.87 -2.56 11.50
CA LYS A 62 1.80 -2.60 12.48
C LYS A 62 2.38 -2.26 13.85
N THR A 63 1.69 -1.39 14.60
CA THR A 63 2.04 -1.05 15.99
C THR A 63 0.92 -1.44 16.93
N ASP A 64 1.27 -2.12 18.03
CA ASP A 64 0.35 -2.38 19.12
C ASP A 64 0.27 -1.12 20.00
N GLY A 65 -0.92 -0.53 20.14
CA GLY A 65 -1.12 0.81 20.71
C GLY A 65 -0.85 1.01 22.21
N MET A 66 0.09 0.29 22.83
CA MET A 66 0.53 0.51 24.21
C MET A 66 1.92 1.14 24.26
N VAL A 67 1.96 2.46 24.47
CA VAL A 67 3.17 3.17 24.89
C VAL A 67 3.18 3.18 26.42
N THR A 68 4.05 2.39 27.04
CA THR A 68 4.40 2.62 28.46
C THR A 68 5.90 2.60 28.73
N ASP A 69 6.78 2.22 27.80
CA ASP A 69 8.24 2.20 28.09
C ASP A 69 9.17 2.26 26.86
N GLY A 70 8.90 3.19 25.93
CA GLY A 70 9.93 3.65 24.97
C GLY A 70 10.34 2.71 23.82
N ALA A 71 9.79 1.50 23.72
CA ALA A 71 9.97 0.62 22.55
C ALA A 71 8.60 0.28 21.93
N ASN A 72 8.15 1.06 20.94
CA ASN A 72 7.02 0.66 20.11
C ASN A 72 7.40 -0.66 19.43
N ASN A 73 6.69 -1.75 19.74
CA ASN A 73 6.90 -3.04 19.07
C ASN A 73 6.35 -2.96 17.64
N LYS A 74 7.13 -2.39 16.73
CA LYS A 74 6.79 -2.28 15.31
C LYS A 74 7.05 -3.63 14.64
N THR A 75 6.01 -4.24 14.10
CA THR A 75 6.14 -5.47 13.32
C THR A 75 5.84 -5.17 11.85
N PRO A 76 6.73 -5.49 10.90
CA PRO A 76 6.43 -5.33 9.48
C PRO A 76 5.15 -6.09 9.09
N VAL A 77 4.37 -5.50 8.20
CA VAL A 77 3.20 -6.15 7.60
C VAL A 77 3.69 -6.95 6.39
N THR A 78 3.38 -8.25 6.30
CA THR A 78 3.73 -9.04 5.11
C THR A 78 2.83 -8.71 3.93
N PHE A 79 3.24 -9.06 2.71
CA PHE A 79 2.43 -8.82 1.51
C PHE A 79 1.07 -9.53 1.61
N ALA A 80 1.04 -10.79 2.04
CA ALA A 80 -0.19 -11.55 2.25
C ALA A 80 -1.10 -10.90 3.33
N GLN A 81 -0.51 -10.39 4.41
CA GLN A 81 -1.27 -9.64 5.43
C GLN A 81 -1.85 -8.35 4.86
N ALA A 82 -1.09 -7.59 4.07
CA ALA A 82 -1.58 -6.38 3.43
C ALA A 82 -2.76 -6.68 2.49
N LEU A 83 -2.66 -7.72 1.65
CA LEU A 83 -3.78 -8.16 0.79
C LEU A 83 -5.02 -8.51 1.61
N HIS A 84 -4.86 -9.22 2.74
CA HIS A 84 -5.98 -9.54 3.62
C HIS A 84 -6.59 -8.28 4.26
N LEU A 85 -5.75 -7.36 4.75
CA LEU A 85 -6.18 -6.12 5.39
C LEU A 85 -6.92 -5.20 4.42
N MET A 86 -6.46 -5.10 3.17
CA MET A 86 -7.13 -4.33 2.10
C MET A 86 -8.53 -4.85 1.76
N GLN A 87 -8.78 -6.15 1.93
CA GLN A 87 -10.07 -6.78 1.63
C GLN A 87 -11.01 -6.84 2.84
N SER A 88 -10.45 -6.73 4.05
CA SER A 88 -11.21 -6.84 5.30
C SER A 88 -12.02 -5.58 5.59
N SER A 89 -12.99 -5.67 6.51
CA SER A 89 -13.66 -4.49 7.09
C SER A 89 -12.73 -3.60 7.94
N SER A 90 -11.43 -3.91 8.03
CA SER A 90 -10.43 -3.11 8.72
C SER A 90 -10.07 -1.87 7.89
N VAL A 91 -10.91 -0.85 7.98
CA VAL A 91 -10.72 0.43 7.28
C VAL A 91 -9.41 1.14 7.65
N GLN A 92 -8.86 0.84 8.83
CA GLN A 92 -7.68 1.50 9.39
C GLN A 92 -6.43 1.33 8.52
N PHE A 93 -6.19 0.14 7.97
CA PHE A 93 -5.02 -0.10 7.12
C PHE A 93 -5.13 0.67 5.81
N VAL A 94 -6.30 0.60 5.19
CA VAL A 94 -6.52 1.20 3.87
C VAL A 94 -6.55 2.71 3.95
N ASP A 95 -7.14 3.27 5.00
CA ASP A 95 -7.11 4.70 5.27
C ASP A 95 -5.67 5.17 5.53
N ALA A 96 -4.89 4.42 6.30
CA ALA A 96 -3.49 4.75 6.55
C ALA A 96 -2.62 4.67 5.28
N LEU A 97 -2.81 3.65 4.43
CA LEU A 97 -2.15 3.54 3.13
C LEU A 97 -2.53 4.71 2.21
N THR A 98 -3.81 5.05 2.18
CA THR A 98 -4.32 6.14 1.36
C THR A 98 -3.72 7.47 1.82
N HIS A 99 -3.73 7.76 3.12
CA HIS A 99 -3.09 8.95 3.67
C HIS A 99 -1.59 9.00 3.39
N ALA A 100 -0.88 7.89 3.57
CA ALA A 100 0.56 7.82 3.28
C ALA A 100 0.89 8.20 1.83
N LEU A 101 0.02 7.87 0.88
CA LEU A 101 0.17 8.27 -0.52
C LEU A 101 -0.29 9.71 -0.77
N THR A 102 -1.43 10.13 -0.23
CA THR A 102 -1.98 11.48 -0.49
C THR A 102 -1.15 12.59 0.15
N ASP A 103 -0.49 12.32 1.27
CA ASP A 103 0.34 13.27 2.02
C ASP A 103 1.73 13.48 1.39
N MET A 104 2.12 12.63 0.43
CA MET A 104 3.38 12.83 -0.29
C MET A 104 3.36 14.13 -1.09
N PRO A 105 4.47 14.87 -1.14
CA PRO A 105 4.58 16.13 -1.89
C PRO A 105 4.77 15.90 -3.40
N LEU A 106 4.07 14.91 -3.96
CA LEU A 106 4.07 14.58 -5.37
C LEU A 106 2.73 15.00 -5.99
N GLU A 107 2.80 15.71 -7.12
CA GLU A 107 1.63 16.16 -7.87
C GLU A 107 0.97 14.98 -8.60
N ALA A 108 1.78 14.16 -9.27
CA ALA A 108 1.41 12.85 -9.77
C ALA A 108 2.42 11.78 -9.35
N MET A 109 1.96 10.53 -9.24
CA MET A 109 2.86 9.43 -8.90
C MET A 109 2.53 8.14 -9.63
N LEU A 110 3.58 7.36 -9.89
CA LEU A 110 3.48 5.93 -10.15
C LEU A 110 3.68 5.17 -8.83
N PHE A 111 2.95 4.09 -8.64
CA PHE A 111 3.08 3.17 -7.53
C PHE A 111 3.53 1.81 -8.06
N GLU A 112 4.54 1.21 -7.44
CA GLU A 112 5.12 -0.07 -7.85
C GLU A 112 5.40 -0.93 -6.61
N THR A 113 5.01 -2.20 -6.62
CA THR A 113 5.49 -3.17 -5.60
C THR A 113 6.63 -4.01 -6.16
N PRO A 114 7.53 -4.56 -5.34
CA PRO A 114 8.42 -5.63 -5.78
C PRO A 114 7.65 -6.81 -6.38
N PRO A 115 8.31 -7.64 -7.20
CA PRO A 115 7.70 -8.85 -7.73
C PRO A 115 7.28 -9.76 -6.57
N VAL A 116 6.08 -10.31 -6.67
CA VAL A 116 5.51 -11.18 -5.63
C VAL A 116 5.08 -12.51 -6.23
N THR A 117 5.47 -13.61 -5.59
CA THR A 117 4.96 -14.96 -5.86
C THR A 117 4.03 -15.39 -4.73
N ARG A 118 3.30 -16.49 -4.93
CA ARG A 118 2.47 -17.10 -3.88
C ARG A 118 3.30 -17.39 -2.62
N THR A 119 4.47 -17.99 -2.80
CA THR A 119 5.36 -18.32 -1.69
C THR A 119 5.97 -17.07 -1.06
N SER A 120 6.44 -16.10 -1.86
CA SER A 120 7.10 -14.92 -1.29
C SER A 120 6.12 -14.04 -0.52
N ALA A 121 4.85 -13.96 -0.94
CA ALA A 121 3.85 -13.10 -0.31
C ALA A 121 3.68 -13.33 1.20
N GLU A 122 3.86 -14.58 1.66
CA GLU A 122 3.70 -14.97 3.06
C GLU A 122 4.83 -14.42 3.97
N TYR A 123 6.02 -14.21 3.42
CA TYR A 123 7.23 -13.91 4.20
C TYR A 123 7.89 -12.57 3.86
N THR A 124 7.63 -12.02 2.67
CA THR A 124 8.14 -10.70 2.29
C THR A 124 7.27 -9.60 2.88
N ASN A 125 7.91 -8.53 3.33
CA ASN A 125 7.23 -7.32 3.76
C ASN A 125 6.41 -6.72 2.61
N PHE A 126 5.27 -6.13 2.94
CA PHE A 126 4.58 -5.23 2.04
C PHE A 126 5.37 -3.93 1.97
N GLU A 127 6.05 -3.75 0.85
CA GLU A 127 6.78 -2.53 0.50
C GLU A 127 6.35 -2.07 -0.88
N PHE A 128 6.45 -0.77 -1.11
CA PHE A 128 6.17 -0.17 -2.41
C PHE A 128 7.07 1.03 -2.66
N VAL A 129 7.29 1.31 -3.93
CA VAL A 129 7.99 2.48 -4.39
C VAL A 129 6.99 3.41 -5.05
N VAL A 130 7.10 4.70 -4.75
CA VAL A 130 6.45 5.73 -5.54
C VAL A 130 7.47 6.51 -6.35
N HIS A 131 7.09 6.87 -7.57
CA HIS A 131 7.88 7.73 -8.43
C HIS A 131 7.08 8.98 -8.77
N ASP A 132 7.74 10.12 -8.77
CA ASP A 132 7.23 11.32 -9.39
C ASP A 132 6.90 11.04 -10.87
N ALA A 133 5.75 11.54 -11.33
CA ALA A 133 5.27 11.33 -12.70
C ALA A 133 4.93 12.65 -13.41
N PRO A 134 5.93 13.53 -13.69
CA PRO A 134 5.69 14.82 -14.36
C PRO A 134 4.84 14.77 -15.64
N PRO A 135 4.96 13.74 -16.52
CA PRO A 135 4.10 13.65 -17.70
C PRO A 135 2.59 13.57 -17.41
N LEU A 136 2.20 13.27 -16.17
CA LEU A 136 0.80 13.13 -15.75
C LEU A 136 0.24 14.38 -15.05
N TYR A 137 1.05 15.40 -14.76
CA TYR A 137 0.60 16.60 -14.02
C TYR A 137 -0.57 17.30 -14.72
N ASP A 138 -0.40 17.58 -16.01
CA ASP A 138 -1.38 18.28 -16.85
C ASP A 138 -2.16 17.33 -17.77
N ALA A 139 -2.12 16.02 -17.51
CA ALA A 139 -2.77 15.05 -18.38
C ALA A 139 -4.30 15.16 -18.28
N THR A 140 -4.98 15.09 -19.42
CA THR A 140 -6.44 15.08 -19.51
C THR A 140 -6.97 13.66 -19.39
N PRO A 141 -8.05 13.40 -18.65
CA PRO A 141 -8.58 12.06 -18.48
C PRO A 141 -9.04 11.46 -19.82
N ASP A 142 -8.50 10.29 -20.18
CA ASP A 142 -8.94 9.54 -21.36
C ASP A 142 -9.90 8.41 -20.96
N THR A 143 -11.18 8.75 -20.85
CA THR A 143 -12.26 7.78 -20.57
C THR A 143 -12.53 6.84 -21.73
N SER A 144 -12.07 7.16 -22.94
CA SER A 144 -12.39 6.41 -24.16
C SER A 144 -11.56 5.14 -24.30
N ALA A 145 -10.32 5.15 -23.80
CA ALA A 145 -9.37 4.04 -23.91
C ALA A 145 -9.89 2.72 -23.29
N PHE A 146 -10.73 2.82 -22.26
CA PHE A 146 -11.31 1.67 -21.55
C PHE A 146 -12.85 1.63 -21.63
N PHE A 147 -13.45 2.46 -22.50
CA PHE A 147 -14.90 2.57 -22.59
C PHE A 147 -15.61 1.22 -22.83
N PRO A 148 -15.15 0.33 -23.73
CA PRO A 148 -15.80 -0.98 -23.91
C PRO A 148 -15.81 -1.84 -22.64
N GLN A 149 -14.79 -1.71 -21.79
CA GLN A 149 -14.64 -2.47 -20.55
C GLN A 149 -15.41 -1.83 -19.39
N HIS A 150 -15.65 -0.51 -19.47
CA HIS A 150 -16.45 0.25 -18.52
C HIS A 150 -17.95 0.28 -18.86
N ALA A 151 -18.33 0.01 -20.11
CA ALA A 151 -19.72 0.09 -20.60
C ALA A 151 -20.63 -1.03 -20.07
N ASP A 152 -20.10 -1.97 -19.28
CA ASP A 152 -20.92 -2.96 -18.59
C ASP A 152 -21.66 -2.30 -17.41
N LYS A 153 -22.99 -2.39 -17.43
CA LYS A 153 -23.87 -1.88 -16.35
C LYS A 153 -23.62 -2.57 -15.00
N ALA A 154 -22.86 -3.67 -15.00
CA ALA A 154 -22.41 -4.36 -13.81
C ALA A 154 -21.12 -3.78 -13.20
N CYS A 155 -20.53 -2.71 -13.77
CA CYS A 155 -19.36 -2.10 -13.17
C CYS A 155 -19.72 -1.42 -11.84
N ASP A 156 -19.47 -2.16 -10.76
CA ASP A 156 -19.60 -1.66 -9.40
C ASP A 156 -18.34 -0.85 -9.03
N GLY A 157 -18.21 0.34 -9.62
CA GLY A 157 -17.13 1.32 -9.34
C GLY A 157 -15.75 1.00 -9.92
N PHE A 158 -15.35 -0.27 -10.06
CA PHE A 158 -14.08 -0.67 -10.68
C PHE A 158 -14.25 -1.85 -11.62
N ALA A 159 -13.64 -1.77 -12.81
CA ALA A 159 -13.57 -2.86 -13.77
C ALA A 159 -12.22 -3.61 -13.65
N VAL A 160 -12.27 -4.94 -13.82
CA VAL A 160 -11.08 -5.81 -13.87
C VAL A 160 -11.10 -6.58 -15.18
N PHE A 161 -10.10 -6.37 -16.05
CA PHE A 161 -10.11 -6.90 -17.41
C PHE A 161 -8.69 -7.10 -17.97
N PRO A 162 -8.50 -8.00 -18.96
CA PRO A 162 -7.21 -8.11 -19.64
C PRO A 162 -6.94 -6.87 -20.50
N ASN A 163 -5.68 -6.42 -20.58
CA ASN A 163 -5.29 -5.41 -21.56
C ASN A 163 -5.46 -5.90 -23.02
N LEU A 164 -5.27 -5.01 -24.00
CA LEU A 164 -5.43 -5.35 -25.43
C LEU A 164 -4.55 -6.53 -25.88
N GLY A 165 -3.31 -6.58 -25.38
CA GLY A 165 -2.37 -7.68 -25.64
C GLY A 165 -2.67 -8.97 -24.86
N LYS A 166 -3.60 -8.93 -23.90
CA LYS A 166 -3.97 -10.02 -22.99
C LYS A 166 -2.80 -10.60 -22.19
N ASP A 167 -1.77 -9.80 -21.96
CA ASP A 167 -0.56 -10.16 -21.22
C ASP A 167 -0.47 -9.47 -19.85
N ALA A 168 -1.45 -8.62 -19.54
CA ALA A 168 -1.65 -7.99 -18.25
C ALA A 168 -3.14 -7.97 -17.86
N THR A 169 -3.43 -7.99 -16.57
CA THR A 169 -4.75 -7.62 -16.04
C THR A 169 -4.73 -6.17 -15.59
N LEU A 170 -5.76 -5.42 -15.95
CA LEU A 170 -5.95 -4.03 -15.56
C LEU A 170 -7.10 -3.93 -14.56
N ILE A 171 -6.93 -3.09 -13.54
CA ILE A 171 -7.95 -2.67 -12.59
C ILE A 171 -8.11 -1.17 -12.73
N SER A 172 -9.29 -0.71 -13.14
CA SER A 172 -9.53 0.70 -13.50
C SER A 172 -10.85 1.18 -12.89
N PRO A 173 -10.93 2.41 -12.35
CA PRO A 173 -12.18 2.98 -11.90
C PRO A 173 -13.12 3.15 -13.09
N CYS A 174 -14.40 2.86 -12.89
CA CYS A 174 -15.40 3.13 -13.90
C CYS A 174 -15.77 4.62 -13.88
N PRO A 175 -15.97 5.25 -15.05
CA PRO A 175 -16.42 6.63 -15.11
C PRO A 175 -17.72 6.79 -14.33
N SER A 176 -17.72 7.67 -13.33
CA SER A 176 -18.91 8.00 -12.57
C SER A 176 -19.75 8.99 -13.38
N ALA A 177 -21.01 8.66 -13.64
CA ALA A 177 -21.95 9.61 -14.24
C ALA A 177 -22.33 10.74 -13.25
N ASP A 178 -22.25 10.45 -11.96
CA ASP A 178 -22.68 11.34 -10.87
C ASP A 178 -21.53 12.21 -10.33
N ASN A 179 -20.27 11.83 -10.61
CA ASN A 179 -19.10 12.60 -10.21
C ASN A 179 -18.07 12.68 -11.36
N PRO A 180 -18.26 13.58 -12.33
CA PRO A 180 -17.27 13.82 -13.38
C PRO A 180 -15.94 14.37 -12.84
N ASP A 181 -15.91 14.83 -11.58
CA ASP A 181 -14.72 15.29 -10.86
C ASP A 181 -13.97 14.16 -10.14
N ASP A 182 -14.41 12.89 -10.24
CA ASP A 182 -13.58 11.72 -9.91
C ASP A 182 -12.42 11.67 -10.90
N ASP A 183 -11.43 12.53 -10.66
CA ASP A 183 -10.31 12.83 -11.55
C ASP A 183 -9.33 11.66 -11.54
N ALA A 184 -9.75 10.61 -12.25
CA ALA A 184 -9.08 9.34 -12.37
C ALA A 184 -7.91 9.41 -13.36
N VAL A 185 -7.26 10.56 -13.59
CA VAL A 185 -6.11 10.64 -14.49
C VAL A 185 -4.96 9.75 -14.01
N HIS A 186 -4.69 9.74 -12.70
CA HIS A 186 -3.62 8.97 -12.07
C HIS A 186 -3.90 8.72 -10.57
N LEU A 187 -3.09 7.85 -9.95
CA LEU A 187 -3.37 7.29 -8.62
C LEU A 187 -3.60 8.34 -7.54
N VAL A 188 -2.63 9.23 -7.29
CA VAL A 188 -2.74 10.15 -6.14
C VAL A 188 -3.86 11.17 -6.29
N LYS A 189 -4.17 11.61 -7.52
CA LYS A 189 -5.29 12.52 -7.79
C LYS A 189 -6.63 11.85 -7.53
N TYR A 190 -6.77 10.60 -8.00
CA TYR A 190 -7.92 9.78 -7.67
C TYR A 190 -8.08 9.59 -6.15
N LEU A 191 -7.01 9.23 -5.44
CA LEU A 191 -7.06 9.02 -3.98
C LEU A 191 -7.40 10.30 -3.20
N ARG A 192 -6.94 11.48 -3.67
CA ARG A 192 -7.26 12.78 -3.06
C ARG A 192 -8.73 13.18 -3.25
N ASN A 193 -9.37 12.75 -4.35
CA ASN A 193 -10.68 13.26 -4.77
C ASN A 193 -11.84 12.26 -4.60
N ALA A 194 -11.60 10.95 -4.79
CA ALA A 194 -12.67 9.94 -4.91
C ALA A 194 -13.38 9.60 -3.57
N GLY A 195 -12.87 10.10 -2.44
CA GLY A 195 -13.39 9.82 -1.11
C GLY A 195 -13.04 8.42 -0.57
N ALA A 196 -13.16 8.25 0.75
CA ALA A 196 -12.68 7.05 1.44
C ALA A 196 -13.37 5.75 0.97
N HIS A 197 -14.64 5.81 0.56
CA HIS A 197 -15.35 4.62 0.07
C HIS A 197 -14.71 4.08 -1.21
N ASN A 198 -14.45 4.95 -2.20
CA ASN A 198 -13.84 4.55 -3.46
C ASN A 198 -12.38 4.16 -3.31
N ALA A 199 -11.61 4.85 -2.45
CA ALA A 199 -10.25 4.43 -2.12
C ALA A 199 -10.22 3.02 -1.52
N ARG A 200 -11.10 2.72 -0.56
CA ARG A 200 -11.23 1.38 0.03
C ARG A 200 -11.60 0.33 -1.00
N LYS A 201 -12.52 0.66 -1.90
CA LYS A 201 -12.95 -0.23 -2.98
C LYS A 201 -11.84 -0.48 -4.00
N LEU A 202 -11.05 0.54 -4.37
CA LEU A 202 -9.85 0.38 -5.21
C LEU A 202 -8.91 -0.65 -4.60
N TRP A 203 -8.49 -0.43 -3.35
CA TRP A 203 -7.52 -1.31 -2.68
C TRP A 203 -8.07 -2.72 -2.47
N GLY A 204 -9.35 -2.86 -2.12
CA GLY A 204 -10.01 -4.15 -2.02
C GLY A 204 -10.04 -4.91 -3.36
N THR A 205 -10.38 -4.23 -4.46
CA THR A 205 -10.41 -4.83 -5.80
C THR A 205 -9.00 -5.22 -6.27
N VAL A 206 -8.00 -4.36 -6.03
CA VAL A 206 -6.59 -4.66 -6.32
C VAL A 206 -6.14 -5.88 -5.54
N ALA A 207 -6.40 -5.93 -4.25
CA ALA A 207 -5.97 -7.04 -3.41
C ALA A 207 -6.61 -8.37 -3.82
N GLN A 208 -7.91 -8.37 -4.14
CA GLN A 208 -8.59 -9.54 -4.69
C GLN A 208 -7.99 -9.98 -6.02
N ALA A 209 -7.71 -9.04 -6.94
CA ALA A 209 -7.15 -9.35 -8.24
C ALA A 209 -5.73 -9.93 -8.12
N VAL A 210 -4.88 -9.34 -7.27
CA VAL A 210 -3.54 -9.85 -6.96
C VAL A 210 -3.61 -11.25 -6.37
N GLN A 211 -4.43 -11.46 -5.34
CA GLN A 211 -4.54 -12.75 -4.66
C GLN A 211 -4.99 -13.87 -5.61
N ARG A 212 -5.90 -13.57 -6.56
CA ARG A 212 -6.32 -14.53 -7.60
C ARG A 212 -5.21 -14.89 -8.60
N GLN A 213 -4.22 -14.02 -8.80
CA GLN A 213 -3.14 -14.21 -9.77
C GLN A 213 -1.82 -14.68 -9.16
N LEU A 214 -1.70 -14.71 -7.83
CA LEU A 214 -0.52 -15.23 -7.16
C LEU A 214 -0.25 -16.69 -7.58
N SER A 215 0.95 -16.92 -8.09
CA SER A 215 1.44 -18.21 -8.56
C SER A 215 2.92 -18.38 -8.21
N GLU A 216 3.55 -19.46 -8.68
CA GLU A 216 4.99 -19.62 -8.55
C GLU A 216 5.79 -18.64 -9.43
N GLN A 217 5.15 -18.03 -10.42
CA GLN A 217 5.76 -17.01 -11.26
C GLN A 217 5.60 -15.61 -10.63
N PRO A 218 6.62 -14.75 -10.75
CA PRO A 218 6.54 -13.36 -10.28
C PRO A 218 5.39 -12.58 -10.90
N LEU A 219 4.55 -11.99 -10.04
CA LEU A 219 3.54 -11.01 -10.41
C LEU A 219 4.06 -9.60 -10.13
N TRP A 220 3.88 -8.71 -11.10
CA TRP A 220 4.33 -7.32 -11.04
C TRP A 220 3.10 -6.41 -10.95
N VAL A 221 3.03 -5.59 -9.89
CA VAL A 221 1.94 -4.65 -9.60
C VAL A 221 2.42 -3.21 -9.76
N SER A 222 1.86 -2.49 -10.74
CA SER A 222 2.25 -1.11 -11.03
C SER A 222 1.06 -0.24 -11.45
N THR A 223 1.12 1.07 -11.26
CA THR A 223 0.18 2.03 -11.87
C THR A 223 0.77 2.76 -13.07
N ASN A 224 1.85 2.26 -13.68
CA ASN A 224 2.41 2.90 -14.85
C ASN A 224 1.43 2.88 -16.01
N GLY A 225 1.02 4.09 -16.43
CA GLY A 225 -0.01 4.33 -17.41
C GLY A 225 0.32 5.45 -18.37
N TYR A 226 1.60 5.75 -18.65
CA TYR A 226 1.95 6.89 -19.51
C TYR A 226 1.30 6.90 -20.90
N GLY A 227 0.83 5.75 -21.39
CA GLY A 227 0.09 5.66 -22.67
C GLY A 227 -1.41 5.97 -22.58
N VAL A 228 -2.01 5.94 -21.39
CA VAL A 228 -3.45 6.19 -21.15
C VAL A 228 -3.61 6.93 -19.83
N SER A 229 -4.01 8.20 -19.89
CA SER A 229 -4.27 9.08 -18.75
C SER A 229 -5.60 8.77 -18.07
N TRP A 230 -5.78 7.51 -17.68
CA TRP A 230 -6.87 7.03 -16.84
C TRP A 230 -6.29 5.98 -15.91
N LEU A 231 -6.56 6.06 -14.62
CA LEU A 231 -5.96 5.24 -13.57
C LEU A 231 -6.19 3.78 -13.90
N HIS A 232 -5.11 3.04 -14.00
CA HIS A 232 -5.19 1.59 -14.06
C HIS A 232 -4.04 0.99 -13.27
N VAL A 233 -4.38 0.11 -12.33
CA VAL A 233 -3.41 -0.79 -11.71
C VAL A 233 -3.22 -1.96 -12.67
N ARG A 234 -1.97 -2.26 -12.99
CA ARG A 234 -1.55 -3.33 -13.86
C ARG A 234 -1.01 -4.48 -13.05
N LEU A 235 -1.43 -5.68 -13.41
CA LEU A 235 -0.87 -6.95 -12.97
C LEU A 235 -0.22 -7.61 -14.20
N ASP A 236 1.10 -7.52 -14.28
CA ASP A 236 1.89 -8.03 -15.40
C ASP A 236 2.69 -9.27 -14.97
N SER A 237 2.94 -10.17 -15.93
CA SER A 237 3.80 -11.36 -15.76
C SER A 237 5.31 -11.06 -15.86
N SER A 238 5.66 -9.81 -16.15
CA SER A 238 7.04 -9.32 -16.32
C SER A 238 7.09 -7.82 -15.95
N PRO A 239 8.26 -7.24 -15.63
CA PRO A 239 8.41 -5.85 -15.19
C PRO A 239 8.30 -4.85 -16.36
N LYS A 240 7.28 -5.02 -17.21
CA LYS A 240 6.95 -4.05 -18.25
C LYS A 240 6.50 -2.78 -17.53
N TYR A 241 7.17 -1.67 -17.84
CA TYR A 241 6.86 -0.34 -17.27
C TYR A 241 7.26 -0.12 -15.80
N TYR A 242 8.18 -0.92 -15.25
CA TYR A 242 8.77 -0.64 -13.95
C TYR A 242 9.89 0.41 -14.03
N SER A 243 9.71 1.50 -13.30
CA SER A 243 10.71 2.57 -13.15
C SER A 243 11.70 2.22 -12.04
N TYR A 244 11.22 1.57 -10.98
CA TYR A 244 12.07 0.95 -9.99
C TYR A 244 12.66 -0.33 -10.56
N ARG A 245 13.97 -0.30 -10.80
CA ARG A 245 14.75 -1.54 -10.85
C ARG A 245 15.17 -1.81 -9.43
N PRO A 246 14.64 -2.85 -8.75
CA PRO A 246 15.35 -3.36 -7.60
C PRO A 246 16.76 -3.65 -8.12
N ALA A 247 17.78 -2.99 -7.57
CA ALA A 247 19.11 -3.59 -7.60
C ALA A 247 18.89 -5.04 -7.20
N LYS A 248 19.40 -6.01 -7.97
CA LYS A 248 19.09 -7.43 -7.81
C LYS A 248 19.32 -7.83 -6.36
N PHE A 249 18.29 -7.68 -5.54
CA PHE A 249 18.15 -8.32 -4.26
C PHE A 249 17.72 -9.72 -4.66
N ASP A 250 18.70 -10.46 -5.19
CA ASP A 250 18.56 -11.88 -5.44
C ASP A 250 18.19 -12.46 -4.09
N LEU A 251 16.97 -12.98 -4.05
CA LEU A 251 16.28 -13.66 -2.96
C LEU A 251 15.39 -12.79 -2.06
N PRO A 252 14.10 -13.14 -1.91
CA PRO A 252 13.33 -12.70 -0.75
C PRO A 252 14.05 -13.21 0.50
N ILE A 253 14.12 -12.39 1.54
CA ILE A 253 14.59 -12.86 2.85
C ILE A 253 13.57 -13.87 3.36
N SER A 254 13.89 -15.15 3.16
CA SER A 254 13.22 -16.27 3.79
C SER A 254 14.15 -16.80 4.88
N GLY A 255 13.72 -16.66 6.13
CA GLY A 255 14.32 -17.32 7.28
C GLY A 255 13.30 -17.41 8.41
N PRO A 256 13.38 -18.43 9.28
CA PRO A 256 12.49 -18.52 10.44
C PRO A 256 12.82 -17.40 11.43
N GLY A 257 11.88 -16.48 11.66
CA GLY A 257 12.02 -15.46 12.70
C GLY A 257 11.33 -14.13 12.37
N LYS A 258 11.18 -13.28 13.39
CA LYS A 258 10.79 -11.87 13.22
C LYS A 258 12.01 -11.10 12.72
N PHE A 259 11.85 -10.36 11.63
CA PHE A 259 12.87 -9.44 11.11
C PHE A 259 12.46 -7.99 11.43
N GLU A 260 13.37 -7.23 12.02
CA GLU A 260 13.28 -5.77 12.17
C GLU A 260 14.16 -5.14 11.10
N VAL A 261 13.61 -4.36 10.17
CA VAL A 261 14.42 -3.58 9.23
C VAL A 261 15.01 -2.40 9.98
N LEU A 262 16.34 -2.36 10.12
CA LEU A 262 17.07 -1.26 10.75
C LEU A 262 17.39 -0.13 9.76
N TYR A 263 17.60 -0.48 8.48
CA TYR A 263 17.95 0.46 7.42
C TYR A 263 17.58 -0.15 6.06
N ALA A 264 17.12 0.66 5.12
CA ALA A 264 16.89 0.23 3.74
C ALA A 264 17.06 1.41 2.78
N ASP A 265 17.89 1.22 1.76
CA ASP A 265 17.97 2.06 0.57
C ASP A 265 18.00 1.20 -0.70
N ASP A 266 18.37 1.80 -1.85
CA ASP A 266 18.48 1.13 -3.14
C ASP A 266 19.64 0.11 -3.24
N LYS A 267 20.55 0.08 -2.25
CA LYS A 267 21.80 -0.70 -2.27
C LYS A 267 22.01 -1.55 -1.03
N VAL A 268 21.41 -1.24 0.10
CA VAL A 268 21.69 -1.91 1.36
C VAL A 268 20.40 -2.00 2.14
N ARG A 269 20.12 -3.20 2.62
CA ARG A 269 19.10 -3.41 3.64
C ARG A 269 19.76 -4.06 4.85
N ILE A 270 19.58 -3.45 6.01
CA ILE A 270 20.08 -3.96 7.29
C ILE A 270 18.89 -4.43 8.09
N PHE A 271 18.96 -5.64 8.60
CA PHE A 271 17.91 -6.27 9.38
C PHE A 271 18.48 -6.79 10.68
N ARG A 272 17.65 -6.79 11.72
CA ARG A 272 17.89 -7.53 12.96
C ARG A 272 16.93 -8.71 13.01
N SER A 273 17.46 -9.88 13.31
CA SER A 273 16.71 -11.10 13.63
C SER A 273 17.13 -11.61 15.01
N SER A 274 16.47 -12.66 15.50
CA SER A 274 16.91 -13.38 16.70
C SER A 274 18.32 -13.97 16.58
N GLY A 275 18.82 -14.17 15.35
CA GLY A 275 20.17 -14.66 15.06
C GLY A 275 21.23 -13.56 14.90
N GLY A 276 20.86 -12.27 15.02
CA GLY A 276 21.79 -11.14 14.87
C GLY A 276 21.43 -10.18 13.74
N ILE A 277 22.39 -9.36 13.31
CA ILE A 277 22.23 -8.39 12.23
C ILE A 277 22.56 -9.07 10.89
N ALA A 278 21.64 -8.99 9.94
CA ALA A 278 21.84 -9.38 8.56
C ALA A 278 21.95 -8.13 7.68
N VAL A 279 22.88 -8.14 6.74
CA VAL A 279 23.01 -7.08 5.73
C VAL A 279 22.76 -7.74 4.38
N GLN A 280 21.75 -7.27 3.68
CA GLN A 280 21.50 -7.62 2.29
C GLN A 280 22.09 -6.52 1.42
N VAL A 281 22.96 -6.92 0.50
CA VAL A 281 23.56 -6.06 -0.51
C VAL A 281 23.32 -6.70 -1.89
N PRO A 282 23.33 -5.92 -2.98
CA PRO A 282 23.35 -6.41 -4.35
C PRO A 282 24.44 -7.45 -4.57
N SER A 283 24.18 -8.39 -5.47
CA SER A 283 25.14 -9.43 -5.83
C SER A 283 26.43 -8.89 -6.46
N ASP A 284 26.43 -7.64 -6.92
CA ASP A 284 27.55 -6.90 -7.49
C ASP A 284 28.18 -5.86 -6.53
N PHE A 285 27.89 -5.94 -5.22
CA PHE A 285 28.45 -5.04 -4.23
C PHE A 285 29.97 -5.26 -4.07
N GLU A 286 30.78 -4.31 -4.53
CA GLU A 286 32.24 -4.29 -4.29
C GLU A 286 32.56 -3.58 -2.97
N MET A 287 33.40 -4.22 -2.15
CA MET A 287 33.87 -3.69 -0.85
C MET A 287 34.89 -2.56 -0.99
#